data_AF-M4C503-F1
#
_entry.id   AF-M4C503-F1
#
_cell.length_a   1.000
_cell.length_b   1.000
_cell.length_c   1.000
_cell.angle_alpha   90.00
_cell.angle_beta   90.00
_cell.angle_gamma   90.00
#
_symmetry.space_group_name_H-M   'P 1'
#
loop_
_entity.id
_entity.type
_entity.pdbx_description
1 polymer ?
#
loop_
_entity_poly.entity_id
_entity_poly.type
_entity_poly.pdbx_seq_one_letter_code
_entity_poly.pdbx_strand_id
1 'polypeptide(L)'
;MFFRNDEMLDNCEEDDLVASDAAKAVAKKIAKKSSEKAHAMKLFVKDSETEKYVITIKNVMRYELALNHVGSGMSFRQAAMSIEHAKRCTQTPKLAGINNLMVGQFIRALVASNLQRIADFVGDASIWAFLFACDGSTHRGQSFFHMRFRFCYRDVLVNLHLVAIPMFDRHTS
;
A
#
# COMPACT_ATOMS: atom_id res chain seq x y z
N MET A 1 -3.57 2.67 -10.42
CA MET A 1 -2.21 2.80 -9.84
C MET A 1 -1.33 3.38 -10.94
N PHE A 2 -1.08 4.69 -10.91
CA PHE A 2 -0.31 5.36 -11.97
C PHE A 2 1.19 5.17 -11.72
N PHE A 3 1.79 4.18 -12.37
CA PHE A 3 3.20 4.24 -12.68
C PHE A 3 3.27 4.74 -14.12
N ARG A 4 3.60 6.03 -14.28
CA ARG A 4 4.02 6.55 -15.58
C ARG A 4 5.20 5.69 -16.04
N ASN A 5 5.15 5.21 -17.29
CA ASN A 5 6.26 4.51 -17.91
C ASN A 5 7.50 5.43 -17.85
N ASP A 6 8.58 4.94 -17.26
CA ASP A 6 9.87 5.63 -17.14
C ASP A 6 10.64 5.62 -18.49
N GLU A 7 9.98 5.84 -19.62
CA GLU A 7 10.62 5.99 -20.94
C GLU A 7 11.40 7.32 -21.06
N MET A 8 11.44 8.14 -20.01
CA MET A 8 12.08 9.46 -20.01
C MET A 8 13.53 9.47 -19.46
N LEU A 9 14.18 8.31 -19.33
CA LEU A 9 15.56 8.22 -18.83
C LEU A 9 16.61 7.77 -19.86
N ASP A 10 16.23 7.60 -21.14
CA ASP A 10 17.14 7.07 -22.18
C ASP A 10 17.95 8.14 -22.94
N ASN A 11 17.79 9.42 -22.62
CA ASN A 11 18.57 10.50 -23.26
C ASN A 11 19.56 11.12 -22.28
N CYS A 12 20.62 10.39 -21.95
CA CYS A 12 21.88 10.99 -21.52
C CYS A 12 22.96 10.46 -22.45
N GLU A 13 23.32 11.31 -23.41
CA GLU A 13 24.38 11.09 -24.39
C GLU A 13 25.69 10.66 -23.71
N GLU A 14 26.37 9.72 -24.37
CA GLU A 14 27.67 9.18 -24.00
C GLU A 14 28.72 10.31 -23.88
N ASP A 15 29.30 10.46 -22.70
CA ASP A 15 30.63 11.07 -22.55
C ASP A 15 31.41 10.33 -21.46
N ASP A 16 32.62 9.92 -21.83
CA ASP A 16 33.46 8.93 -21.17
C ASP A 16 34.06 9.38 -19.80
N LEU A 17 33.90 8.46 -18.84
CA LEU A 17 34.86 8.06 -17.79
C LEU A 17 35.34 9.08 -16.72
N VAL A 18 34.70 9.03 -15.53
CA VAL A 18 35.29 8.45 -14.28
C VAL A 18 34.12 7.98 -13.40
N ALA A 19 33.99 6.68 -13.14
CA ALA A 19 32.97 6.16 -12.22
C ALA A 19 33.30 6.55 -10.77
N SER A 20 32.95 7.77 -10.40
CA SER A 20 33.10 8.29 -9.04
C SER A 20 32.35 7.39 -8.05
N ASP A 21 32.82 7.33 -6.80
CA ASP A 21 32.13 6.58 -5.74
C ASP A 21 30.66 7.01 -5.57
N ALA A 22 30.33 8.25 -5.97
CA ALA A 22 28.96 8.73 -6.07
C ALA A 22 28.13 7.98 -7.11
N ALA A 23 28.66 7.73 -8.32
CA ALA A 23 27.98 6.96 -9.36
C ALA A 23 27.72 5.51 -8.91
N LYS A 24 28.70 4.88 -8.25
CA LYS A 24 28.55 3.53 -7.67
C LYS A 24 27.52 3.51 -6.52
N ALA A 25 27.50 4.54 -5.67
CA ALA A 25 26.53 4.66 -4.59
C ALA A 25 25.10 4.88 -5.13
N VAL A 26 24.94 5.66 -6.19
CA VAL A 26 23.65 5.88 -6.88
C VAL A 26 23.17 4.57 -7.51
N ALA A 27 24.02 3.86 -8.24
CA ALA A 27 23.69 2.55 -8.82
C ALA A 27 23.26 1.52 -7.75
N LYS A 28 23.97 1.49 -6.60
CA LYS A 28 23.61 0.61 -5.47
C LYS A 28 22.25 0.98 -4.85
N LYS A 29 21.93 2.27 -4.74
CA LYS A 29 20.61 2.74 -4.27
C LYS A 29 19.50 2.35 -5.25
N ILE A 30 19.73 2.48 -6.56
CA ILE A 30 18.77 2.10 -7.61
C ILE A 30 18.50 0.60 -7.57
N ALA A 31 19.55 -0.22 -7.52
CA ALA A 31 19.45 -1.68 -7.43
C ALA A 31 18.67 -2.12 -6.17
N LYS A 32 18.93 -1.48 -5.02
CA LYS A 32 18.19 -1.72 -3.77
C LYS A 32 16.70 -1.37 -3.90
N LYS A 33 16.37 -0.21 -4.47
CA LYS A 33 14.96 0.19 -4.69
C LYS A 33 14.25 -0.77 -5.65
N SER A 34 14.95 -1.25 -6.68
CA SER A 34 14.41 -2.23 -7.63
C SER A 34 14.09 -3.56 -6.95
N SER A 35 15.00 -4.06 -6.10
CA SER A 35 14.75 -5.31 -5.35
C SER A 35 13.64 -5.16 -4.31
N GLU A 36 13.56 -4.01 -3.62
CA GLU A 36 12.46 -3.68 -2.71
C GLU A 36 11.11 -3.62 -3.44
N LYS A 37 11.07 -3.01 -4.63
CA LYS A 37 9.88 -2.98 -5.49
C LYS A 37 9.47 -4.40 -5.88
N ALA A 38 10.40 -5.21 -6.39
CA ALA A 38 10.11 -6.60 -6.76
C ALA A 38 9.56 -7.41 -5.57
N HIS A 39 10.15 -7.25 -4.38
CA HIS A 39 9.69 -7.93 -3.18
C HIS A 39 8.31 -7.42 -2.71
N ALA A 40 8.04 -6.12 -2.81
CA ALA A 40 6.73 -5.55 -2.48
C ALA A 40 5.64 -6.03 -3.44
N MET A 41 5.97 -6.21 -4.71
CA MET A 41 5.05 -6.67 -5.76
C MET A 41 4.82 -8.18 -5.75
N LYS A 42 5.64 -8.98 -5.04
CA LYS A 42 5.56 -10.45 -5.01
C LYS A 42 4.18 -11.01 -4.61
N LEU A 43 3.39 -10.25 -3.85
CA LEU A 43 2.03 -10.65 -3.44
C LEU A 43 1.00 -10.50 -4.59
N PHE A 44 1.27 -9.62 -5.54
CA PHE A 44 0.37 -9.22 -6.61
C PHE A 44 0.78 -9.93 -7.90
N VAL A 45 -0.10 -10.76 -8.43
CA VAL A 45 0.13 -11.47 -9.69
C VAL A 45 -0.61 -10.71 -10.79
N LYS A 46 0.10 -10.28 -11.83
CA LYS A 46 -0.56 -9.66 -12.99
C LYS A 46 -1.33 -10.75 -13.75
N ASP A 47 -2.62 -10.54 -13.92
CA ASP A 47 -3.48 -11.35 -14.76
C ASP A 47 -3.27 -10.96 -16.23
N SER A 48 -3.02 -11.96 -17.08
CA SER A 48 -2.74 -11.78 -18.51
C SER A 48 -3.96 -11.37 -19.31
N GLU A 49 -5.18 -11.67 -18.85
CA GLU A 49 -6.41 -11.38 -19.59
C GLU A 49 -6.98 -10.01 -19.27
N THR A 50 -7.01 -9.64 -17.98
CA THR A 50 -7.63 -8.38 -17.53
C THR A 50 -6.64 -7.23 -17.39
N GLU A 51 -5.33 -7.50 -17.51
CA GLU A 51 -4.22 -6.62 -17.16
C GLU A 51 -4.24 -6.11 -15.70
N LYS A 52 -5.10 -6.68 -14.84
CA LYS A 52 -5.21 -6.30 -13.43
C LYS A 52 -4.29 -7.15 -12.56
N TYR A 53 -4.00 -6.65 -11.37
CA TYR A 53 -3.30 -7.45 -10.35
C TYR A 53 -4.32 -8.23 -9.51
N VAL A 54 -4.09 -9.53 -9.38
CA VAL A 54 -4.90 -10.46 -8.59
C VAL A 54 -4.09 -10.94 -7.38
N ILE A 55 -4.77 -11.16 -6.26
CA ILE A 55 -4.20 -11.70 -5.03
C ILE A 55 -5.04 -12.90 -4.62
N THR A 56 -4.39 -14.05 -4.42
CA THR A 56 -5.07 -15.27 -3.99
C THR A 56 -4.94 -15.45 -2.48
N ILE A 57 -6.05 -15.28 -1.75
CA ILE A 57 -6.13 -15.57 -0.32
C ILE A 57 -6.51 -17.04 -0.13
N LYS A 58 -5.51 -17.88 0.16
CA LYS A 58 -5.72 -19.33 0.35
C LYS A 58 -6.54 -19.67 1.59
N ASN A 59 -6.50 -18.83 2.61
CA ASN A 59 -7.17 -19.07 3.88
C ASN A 59 -8.00 -17.86 4.29
N VAL A 60 -9.28 -17.89 3.92
CA VAL A 60 -10.23 -16.80 4.14
C VAL A 60 -10.45 -16.53 5.62
N MET A 61 -10.54 -17.58 6.46
CA MET A 61 -10.78 -17.42 7.90
C MET A 61 -9.68 -16.60 8.59
N ARG A 62 -8.40 -16.84 8.26
CA ARG A 62 -7.29 -16.03 8.78
C ARG A 62 -7.34 -14.59 8.29
N TYR A 63 -7.68 -14.42 7.02
CA TYR A 63 -7.78 -13.11 6.41
C TYR A 63 -8.86 -12.28 7.12
N GLU A 64 -10.08 -12.79 7.23
CA GLU A 64 -11.20 -12.11 7.89
C GLU A 64 -10.89 -11.77 9.35
N LEU A 65 -10.36 -12.74 10.12
CA LEU A 65 -9.98 -12.48 11.52
C LEU A 65 -8.89 -11.41 11.63
N ALA A 66 -7.89 -11.43 10.74
CA ALA A 66 -6.83 -10.42 10.72
C ALA A 66 -7.40 -9.03 10.42
N LEU A 67 -8.32 -8.92 9.44
CA LEU A 67 -8.99 -7.66 9.13
C LEU A 67 -9.79 -7.15 10.32
N ASN A 68 -10.58 -8.01 10.95
CA ASN A 68 -11.44 -7.65 12.08
C ASN A 68 -10.61 -7.19 13.30
N HIS A 69 -9.55 -7.92 13.66
CA HIS A 69 -8.68 -7.54 14.76
C HIS A 69 -7.93 -6.22 14.51
N VAL A 70 -7.35 -6.05 13.32
CA VAL A 70 -6.66 -4.80 12.98
C VAL A 70 -7.64 -3.63 12.88
N GLY A 71 -8.81 -3.85 12.29
CA GLY A 71 -9.91 -2.89 12.24
C GLY A 71 -10.43 -2.50 13.63
N SER A 72 -10.26 -3.38 14.63
CA SER A 72 -10.56 -3.11 16.04
C SER A 72 -9.42 -2.40 16.79
N GLY A 73 -8.36 -1.98 16.08
CA GLY A 73 -7.24 -1.22 16.66
C GLY A 73 -6.07 -2.07 17.15
N MET A 74 -6.06 -3.38 16.92
CA MET A 74 -4.89 -4.21 17.28
C MET A 74 -3.72 -3.94 16.33
N SER A 75 -2.50 -3.86 16.89
CA SER A 75 -1.29 -3.95 16.08
C SER A 75 -1.23 -5.30 15.36
N PHE A 76 -0.49 -5.37 14.24
CA PHE A 76 -0.34 -6.61 13.47
C PHE A 76 0.20 -7.78 14.32
N ARG A 77 1.08 -7.47 15.28
CA ARG A 77 1.59 -8.44 16.26
C ARG A 77 0.49 -8.94 17.18
N GLN A 78 -0.32 -8.05 17.74
CA GLN A 78 -1.45 -8.41 18.61
C GLN A 78 -2.52 -9.21 17.87
N ALA A 79 -2.82 -8.85 16.62
CA ALA A 79 -3.76 -9.58 15.78
C ALA A 79 -3.27 -11.01 15.51
N ALA A 80 -1.99 -11.17 15.15
CA ALA A 80 -1.40 -12.50 14.95
C ALA A 80 -1.44 -13.35 16.24
N MET A 81 -1.09 -12.76 17.39
CA MET A 81 -1.16 -13.45 18.69
C MET A 81 -2.59 -13.84 19.06
N SER A 82 -3.57 -12.97 18.83
CA SER A 82 -4.97 -13.23 19.15
C SER A 82 -5.53 -14.41 18.33
N ILE A 83 -5.20 -14.47 17.05
CA ILE A 83 -5.60 -15.59 16.18
C ILE A 83 -4.90 -16.89 16.59
N GLU A 84 -3.62 -16.82 16.96
CA GLU A 84 -2.88 -17.98 17.47
C GLU A 84 -3.44 -18.48 18.81
N HIS A 85 -3.87 -17.58 19.71
CA HIS A 85 -4.57 -17.95 20.94
C HIS A 85 -5.92 -18.61 20.64
N ALA A 86 -6.71 -18.04 19.73
CA ALA A 86 -7.97 -18.63 19.28
C ALA A 86 -7.75 -20.04 18.69
N LYS A 87 -6.66 -20.25 17.94
CA LYS A 87 -6.25 -21.57 17.44
C LYS A 87 -6.01 -22.56 18.59
N ARG A 88 -5.32 -22.14 19.66
CA ARG A 88 -5.02 -23.01 20.81
C ARG A 88 -6.27 -23.38 21.60
N CYS A 89 -7.20 -22.45 21.76
CA CYS A 89 -8.44 -22.71 22.50
C CYS A 89 -9.42 -23.57 21.69
N THR A 90 -9.56 -23.30 20.39
CA THR A 90 -10.56 -23.99 19.54
C THR A 90 -10.00 -25.23 18.83
N GLN A 91 -8.68 -25.41 18.83
CA GLN A 91 -7.96 -26.43 18.05
C GLN A 91 -8.26 -26.40 16.53
N THR A 92 -8.67 -25.24 16.01
CA THR A 92 -9.02 -25.09 14.58
C THR A 92 -7.76 -25.11 13.70
N PRO A 93 -7.55 -26.11 12.83
CA PRO A 93 -6.31 -26.22 12.03
C PRO A 93 -6.18 -25.07 11.02
N LYS A 94 -7.32 -24.56 10.54
CA LYS A 94 -7.37 -23.42 9.61
C LYS A 94 -6.70 -22.17 10.18
N LEU A 95 -6.47 -22.04 11.48
CA LEU A 95 -5.82 -20.85 12.06
C LEU A 95 -4.30 -20.97 12.23
N ALA A 96 -3.72 -22.15 12.02
CA ALA A 96 -2.32 -22.44 12.38
C ALA A 96 -1.24 -21.73 11.53
N GLY A 97 -0.21 -21.18 12.16
CA GLY A 97 0.94 -20.60 11.44
C GLY A 97 0.73 -19.18 10.92
N ILE A 98 -0.25 -18.47 11.49
CA ILE A 98 -0.36 -17.02 11.30
C ILE A 98 0.82 -16.32 11.97
N ASN A 99 1.30 -15.24 11.35
CA ASN A 99 2.35 -14.40 11.91
C ASN A 99 2.14 -12.93 11.54
N ASN A 100 2.93 -12.06 12.15
CA ASN A 100 2.88 -10.60 11.95
C ASN A 100 3.01 -10.20 10.47
N LEU A 101 3.88 -10.88 9.72
CA LEU A 101 4.10 -10.59 8.30
C LEU A 101 2.88 -10.95 7.46
N MET A 102 2.25 -12.09 7.72
CA MET A 102 1.02 -12.52 7.03
C MET A 102 -0.13 -11.54 7.28
N VAL A 103 -0.29 -11.08 8.52
CA VAL A 103 -1.29 -10.05 8.85
C VAL A 103 -1.02 -8.78 8.04
N GLY A 104 0.23 -8.31 8.00
CA GLY A 104 0.61 -7.15 7.18
C GLY A 104 0.30 -7.34 5.69
N GLN A 105 0.52 -8.54 5.15
CA GLN A 105 0.18 -8.87 3.76
C GLN A 105 -1.33 -8.85 3.50
N PHE A 106 -2.15 -9.35 4.43
CA PHE A 106 -3.62 -9.27 4.33
C PHE A 106 -4.13 -7.84 4.34
N ILE A 107 -3.61 -7.00 5.22
CA ILE A 107 -3.96 -5.57 5.26
C ILE A 107 -3.51 -4.87 3.98
N ARG A 108 -2.32 -5.18 3.47
CA ARG A 108 -1.83 -4.64 2.19
C ARG A 108 -2.74 -5.03 1.02
N ALA A 109 -3.21 -6.27 0.99
CA ALA A 109 -4.15 -6.75 -0.02
C ALA A 109 -5.49 -5.99 0.04
N LEU A 110 -6.04 -5.77 1.25
CA LEU A 110 -7.25 -4.97 1.45
C LEU A 110 -7.07 -3.52 0.97
N VAL A 111 -5.97 -2.87 1.37
CA VAL A 111 -5.67 -1.49 0.97
C VAL A 111 -5.54 -1.39 -0.55
N ALA A 112 -4.81 -2.31 -1.19
CA ALA A 112 -4.65 -2.31 -2.64
C ALA A 112 -5.99 -2.53 -3.37
N SER A 113 -6.84 -3.44 -2.89
CA SER A 113 -8.17 -3.66 -3.45
C SER A 113 -9.05 -2.41 -3.35
N ASN A 114 -9.02 -1.72 -2.20
CA ASN A 114 -9.75 -0.46 -2.03
C ASN A 114 -9.22 0.65 -2.93
N LEU A 115 -7.90 0.77 -3.10
CA LEU A 115 -7.29 1.73 -4.02
C LEU A 115 -7.68 1.45 -5.49
N GLN A 116 -7.75 0.18 -5.87
CA GLN A 116 -8.24 -0.20 -7.20
C GLN A 116 -9.72 0.19 -7.35
N ARG A 117 -10.55 -0.04 -6.34
CA ARG A 117 -11.97 0.33 -6.39
C ARG A 117 -12.18 1.85 -6.45
N ILE A 118 -11.34 2.63 -5.77
CA ILE A 118 -11.30 4.09 -5.93
C ILE A 118 -10.92 4.47 -7.35
N ALA A 119 -9.89 3.82 -7.93
CA ALA A 119 -9.50 4.08 -9.31
C ALA A 119 -10.62 3.73 -10.31
N ASP A 120 -11.34 2.63 -10.08
CA ASP A 120 -12.49 2.23 -10.91
C ASP A 120 -13.61 3.27 -10.82
N PHE A 121 -13.89 3.83 -9.63
CA PHE A 121 -14.84 4.95 -9.50
C PHE A 121 -14.38 6.17 -10.29
N VAL A 122 -13.14 6.59 -10.12
CA VAL A 122 -12.59 7.77 -10.81
C VAL A 122 -12.59 7.61 -12.33
N GLY A 123 -12.44 6.37 -12.82
CA GLY A 123 -12.52 6.06 -14.25
C GLY A 123 -13.94 5.91 -14.80
N ASP A 124 -14.98 5.93 -13.96
CA ASP A 124 -16.37 5.84 -14.41
C ASP A 124 -16.80 7.15 -15.09
N ALA A 125 -17.43 7.04 -16.27
CA ALA A 125 -17.85 8.19 -17.07
C ALA A 125 -18.85 9.12 -16.36
N SER A 126 -19.52 8.65 -15.30
CA SER A 126 -20.40 9.48 -14.46
C SER A 126 -19.65 10.42 -13.52
N ILE A 127 -18.35 10.20 -13.28
CA ILE A 127 -17.53 11.10 -12.48
C ILE A 127 -16.89 12.14 -13.37
N TRP A 128 -17.40 13.37 -13.32
CA TRP A 128 -16.82 14.49 -14.08
C TRP A 128 -15.70 15.21 -13.33
N ALA A 129 -15.68 15.14 -11.99
CA ALA A 129 -14.68 15.79 -11.16
C ALA A 129 -14.44 15.07 -9.83
N PHE A 130 -13.22 15.20 -9.32
CA PHE A 130 -12.82 14.80 -7.98
C PHE A 130 -11.98 15.91 -7.33
N LEU A 131 -11.96 15.93 -6.00
CA LEU A 131 -11.12 16.78 -5.17
C LEU A 131 -10.18 15.88 -4.38
N PHE A 132 -8.89 16.15 -4.47
CA PHE A 132 -7.87 15.55 -3.62
C PHE A 132 -7.23 16.65 -2.77
N ALA A 133 -7.50 16.64 -1.47
CA ALA A 133 -7.02 17.62 -0.52
C ALA A 133 -6.01 16.97 0.43
N CYS A 134 -4.80 17.52 0.45
CA CYS A 134 -3.74 17.12 1.36
C CYS A 134 -3.57 18.19 2.44
N ASP A 135 -3.48 17.76 3.70
CA ASP A 135 -3.32 18.63 4.85
C ASP A 135 -2.19 18.11 5.75
N GLY A 136 -1.37 19.02 6.25
CA GLY A 136 -0.27 18.73 7.15
C GLY A 136 -0.55 19.28 8.53
N SER A 137 -0.49 18.45 9.57
CA SER A 137 -0.66 18.91 10.95
C SER A 137 0.45 18.39 11.85
N THR A 138 0.94 19.22 12.75
CA THR A 138 1.92 18.83 13.77
C THR A 138 1.22 18.73 15.12
N HIS A 139 1.19 17.53 15.70
CA HIS A 139 0.65 17.31 17.05
C HIS A 139 1.72 16.66 17.93
N ARG A 140 2.07 17.31 19.05
CA ARG A 140 3.07 16.84 20.03
C ARG A 140 4.42 16.45 19.42
N GLY A 141 4.90 17.24 18.47
CA GLY A 141 6.19 17.00 17.80
C GLY A 141 6.17 15.91 16.73
N GLN A 142 5.02 15.30 16.47
CA GLN A 142 4.83 14.39 15.34
C GLN A 142 4.02 15.09 14.25
N SER A 143 4.59 15.15 13.06
CA SER A 143 3.92 15.68 11.88
C SER A 143 3.07 14.57 11.24
N PHE A 144 1.87 14.91 10.80
CA PHE A 144 0.91 14.02 10.16
C PHE A 144 0.50 14.62 8.81
N PHE A 145 0.50 13.79 7.78
CA PHE A 145 0.03 14.13 6.45
C PHE A 145 -1.33 13.45 6.22
N HIS A 146 -2.40 14.22 6.29
CA HIS A 146 -3.77 13.78 6.08
C HIS A 146 -4.15 13.95 4.60
N MET A 147 -4.77 12.94 4.00
CA MET A 147 -5.30 13.04 2.63
C MET A 147 -6.82 12.85 2.64
N ARG A 148 -7.55 13.70 1.93
CA ARG A 148 -8.99 13.60 1.73
C ARG A 148 -9.27 13.51 0.24
N PHE A 149 -10.09 12.54 -0.14
CA PHE A 149 -10.51 12.33 -1.52
C PHE A 149 -12.02 12.43 -1.62
N ARG A 150 -12.52 13.35 -2.44
CA ARG A 150 -13.96 13.57 -2.62
C ARG A 150 -14.33 13.49 -4.09
N PHE A 151 -15.48 12.92 -4.38
CA PHE A 151 -16.03 12.85 -5.74
C PHE A 151 -17.55 12.72 -5.68
N CYS A 152 -18.24 13.12 -6.73
CA CYS A 152 -19.67 12.87 -6.89
C CYS A 152 -19.85 11.61 -7.75
N TYR A 153 -20.53 10.60 -7.22
CA TYR A 153 -20.87 9.38 -7.96
C TYR A 153 -22.38 9.18 -7.92
N ARG A 154 -23.04 9.23 -9.09
CA ARG A 154 -24.51 9.08 -9.21
C ARG A 154 -25.28 9.96 -8.21
N ASP A 155 -24.96 11.25 -8.21
CA ASP A 155 -25.55 12.28 -7.33
C ASP A 155 -25.26 12.12 -5.83
N VAL A 156 -24.35 11.21 -5.45
CA VAL A 156 -23.90 11.04 -4.07
C VAL A 156 -22.48 11.59 -3.91
N LEU A 157 -22.32 12.55 -3.00
CA LEU A 157 -21.01 13.05 -2.60
C LEU A 157 -20.31 12.00 -1.72
N VAL A 158 -19.27 11.38 -2.27
CA VAL A 158 -18.39 10.48 -1.52
C VAL A 158 -17.23 11.29 -0.94
N ASN A 159 -16.94 11.10 0.35
CA ASN A 159 -15.84 11.77 1.05
C ASN A 159 -15.00 10.74 1.82
N LEU A 160 -13.87 10.36 1.24
CA LEU A 160 -12.93 9.40 1.79
C LEU A 160 -11.81 10.12 2.52
N HIS A 161 -11.55 9.70 3.77
CA HIS A 161 -10.36 10.10 4.49
C HIS A 161 -9.28 9.03 4.31
N LEU A 162 -8.29 9.30 3.47
CA LEU A 162 -7.14 8.44 3.29
C LEU A 162 -6.07 8.82 4.34
N VAL A 163 -5.85 7.87 5.26
CA VAL A 163 -4.72 7.71 6.20
C VAL A 163 -3.84 8.92 6.44
N ALA A 164 -3.74 9.33 7.71
CA ALA A 164 -2.70 10.23 8.20
C ALA A 164 -1.33 9.52 8.20
N ILE A 165 -0.42 9.89 7.29
CA ILE A 165 0.94 9.35 7.25
C ILE A 165 1.80 10.17 8.23
N PRO A 166 2.43 9.55 9.25
CA PRO A 166 3.38 10.28 10.08
C PRO A 166 4.57 10.71 9.20
N MET A 167 4.81 12.02 9.14
CA MET A 167 5.99 12.59 8.50
C MET A 167 7.12 12.57 9.53
N PHE A 168 8.18 11.81 9.23
CA PHE A 168 9.34 11.69 10.10
C PHE A 168 10.27 12.92 10.03
N ASP A 169 10.14 13.72 8.97
CA ASP A 169 10.86 14.98 8.80
C ASP A 169 9.88 16.18 8.83
N ARG A 170 10.33 17.27 9.47
CA ARG A 170 9.58 18.53 9.59
C ARG A 170 9.21 19.08 8.21
N HIS A 171 7.97 19.51 8.06
CA HIS A 171 7.53 20.27 6.88
C HIS A 171 7.98 21.73 7.06
N THR A 172 9.04 22.12 6.35
CA THR A 172 9.65 23.46 6.25
C THR A 172 10.09 24.11 7.58
N SER A 173 11.33 24.59 7.58
CA SER A 173 11.94 25.41 8.64
C SER A 173 11.13 26.67 8.97
#